data_AF-A0A235ICL8-F1
#
_entry.id   AF-A0A235ICL8-F1
#
_cell.length_a   1.000
_cell.length_b   1.000
_cell.length_c   1.000
_cell.angle_alpha   90.00
_cell.angle_beta   90.00
_cell.angle_gamma   90.00
#
_symmetry.space_group_name_H-M   'P 1'
#
loop_
_entity.id
_entity.type
_entity.pdbx_description
1 polymer ?
#
loop_
_entity_poly.entity_id
_entity_poly.type
_entity_poly.pdbx_seq_one_letter_code
_entity_poly.pdbx_strand_id
1 'polypeptide(L)'
;MSNIQPSNFTPPSEFELDMLRQEYFFLQTTIEDYNKQIWVIKALGITGTGAVIALALQQKQGLIVLLGSAIPVFFWVLESQWKHFQRGFYPRVIEIEEILVKDCKLRSPAIFGEWCRSFKRNTVSKRKGYVWDGLLNPSVFISYVLEIVFLLLIWRFVPFT
;
A
#
# COMPACT_ATOMS: atom_id res chain seq x y z
N MET A 1 -1.29 29.99 37.80
CA MET A 1 -0.72 30.15 36.45
C MET A 1 0.61 29.41 36.43
N SER A 2 0.64 28.18 35.90
CA SER A 2 1.87 27.38 35.81
C SER A 2 2.74 27.92 34.68
N ASN A 3 3.94 28.37 35.03
CA ASN A 3 4.93 28.91 34.13
C ASN A 3 5.44 27.78 33.21
N ILE A 4 5.03 27.77 31.94
CA ILE A 4 5.55 26.81 30.95
C ILE A 4 6.95 27.30 30.60
N GLN A 5 7.97 26.69 31.21
CA GLN A 5 9.35 26.84 30.78
C GLN A 5 9.47 26.42 29.31
N PRO A 6 10.18 27.18 28.46
CA PRO A 6 10.51 26.72 27.12
C PRO A 6 11.26 25.39 27.26
N SER A 7 10.77 24.34 26.62
CA SER A 7 11.46 23.05 26.57
C SER A 7 12.87 23.29 26.03
N ASN A 8 13.88 23.11 26.87
CA ASN A 8 15.28 23.14 26.46
C ASN A 8 15.48 22.00 25.45
N PHE A 9 15.37 22.32 24.17
CA PHE A 9 15.65 21.38 23.10
C PHE A 9 17.15 21.11 23.10
N THR A 10 17.55 19.97 23.65
CA THR A 10 18.92 19.47 23.49
C THR A 10 18.99 18.82 22.11
N PRO A 11 19.93 19.21 21.24
CA PRO A 11 20.10 18.52 19.97
C PRO A 11 20.37 17.03 20.24
N PRO A 12 19.81 16.13 19.43
CA PRO A 12 19.99 14.69 19.63
C PRO A 12 21.48 14.35 19.64
N SER A 13 21.86 13.48 20.57
CA SER A 13 23.21 12.94 20.66
C SER A 13 23.58 12.19 19.38
N GLU A 14 24.87 12.04 19.10
CA GLU A 14 25.35 11.29 17.92
C GLU A 14 24.79 9.85 17.89
N PHE A 15 24.64 9.24 19.05
CA PHE A 15 24.03 7.92 19.22
C PHE A 15 22.54 7.90 18.83
N GLU A 16 21.76 8.88 19.28
CA GLU A 16 20.33 8.99 18.93
C GLU A 16 20.14 9.27 17.44
N LEU A 17 21.02 10.08 16.84
CA LEU A 17 21.03 10.33 15.40
C LEU A 17 21.30 9.07 14.60
N ASP A 18 22.24 8.22 15.04
CA ASP A 18 22.51 6.96 14.36
C ASP A 18 21.34 5.98 14.51
N MET A 19 20.71 5.90 15.69
CA MET A 19 19.50 5.11 15.89
C MET A 19 18.34 5.56 14.99
N LEU A 20 18.10 6.88 14.88
CA LEU A 20 17.07 7.43 13.98
C LEU A 20 17.38 7.13 12.51
N ARG A 21 18.65 7.21 12.11
CA ARG A 21 19.09 6.84 10.76
C ARG A 21 18.82 5.36 10.47
N GLN A 22 19.17 4.47 11.40
CA GLN A 22 18.93 3.04 11.28
C GLN A 22 17.44 2.73 11.18
N GLU A 23 16.62 3.32 12.05
CA GLU A 23 15.17 3.20 12.01
C GLU A 23 14.61 3.69 10.66
N TYR A 24 15.06 4.85 10.19
CA TYR A 24 14.63 5.42 8.91
C TYR A 24 14.88 4.47 7.74
N PHE A 25 16.10 3.95 7.59
CA PHE A 25 16.40 3.02 6.49
C PHE A 25 15.68 1.69 6.64
N PHE A 26 15.53 1.18 7.86
CA PHE A 26 14.72 -0.01 8.12
C PHE A 26 13.26 0.19 7.66
N LEU A 27 12.65 1.33 7.99
CA LEU A 27 11.28 1.66 7.58
C LEU A 27 11.16 1.80 6.05
N GLN A 28 12.11 2.47 5.40
CA GLN A 28 12.12 2.62 3.94
C GLN A 28 12.22 1.26 3.24
N THR A 29 13.14 0.39 3.68
CA THR A 29 13.28 -0.97 3.15
C THR A 29 12.00 -1.79 3.37
N THR A 30 11.42 -1.70 4.57
CA THR A 30 10.17 -2.41 4.89
C THR A 30 9.02 -1.95 3.99
N ILE A 31 8.87 -0.64 3.76
CA ILE A 31 7.86 -0.07 2.85
C ILE A 31 8.03 -0.58 1.43
N GLU A 32 9.27 -0.71 0.96
CA GLU A 32 9.59 -1.19 -0.38
C GLU A 32 9.34 -2.70 -0.52
N ASP A 33 9.60 -3.50 0.51
CA ASP A 33 9.29 -4.92 0.51
C ASP A 33 7.79 -5.19 0.46
N TYR A 34 6.97 -4.37 1.12
CA TYR A 34 5.51 -4.41 0.93
C TYR A 34 5.11 -4.11 -0.52
N ASN A 35 5.76 -3.15 -1.20
CA ASN A 35 5.48 -2.89 -2.62
C ASN A 35 5.77 -4.14 -3.46
N LYS A 36 6.91 -4.81 -3.24
CA LYS A 36 7.25 -6.06 -3.94
C LYS A 36 6.21 -7.14 -3.71
N GLN A 37 5.77 -7.34 -2.46
CA GLN A 37 4.74 -8.32 -2.13
C GLN A 37 3.40 -8.01 -2.81
N ILE A 38 2.99 -6.73 -2.86
CA ILE A 38 1.78 -6.32 -3.58
C ILE A 38 1.87 -6.66 -5.07
N TRP A 39 3.03 -6.46 -5.71
CA TRP A 39 3.23 -6.87 -7.12
C TRP A 39 3.08 -8.38 -7.31
N VAL A 40 3.60 -9.18 -6.39
CA VAL A 40 3.43 -10.66 -6.41
C VAL A 40 1.96 -11.04 -6.28
N ILE A 41 1.22 -10.41 -5.37
CA ILE A 41 -0.22 -10.64 -5.17
C ILE A 41 -1.01 -10.33 -6.44
N LYS A 42 -0.72 -9.21 -7.10
CA LYS A 42 -1.37 -8.87 -8.38
C LYS A 42 -1.06 -9.87 -9.48
N ALA A 43 0.21 -10.30 -9.59
CA ALA A 43 0.61 -11.29 -10.59
C ALA A 43 -0.12 -12.62 -10.38
N LEU A 44 -0.16 -13.12 -9.15
CA LEU A 44 -0.89 -14.35 -8.80
C LEU A 44 -2.39 -14.22 -9.04
N GLY A 45 -2.99 -13.07 -8.76
CA GLY A 45 -4.40 -12.78 -9.04
C GLY A 45 -4.71 -12.91 -10.54
N ILE A 46 -3.93 -12.24 -11.39
CA ILE A 46 -4.08 -12.29 -12.85
C ILE A 46 -3.88 -13.72 -13.38
N THR A 47 -2.87 -14.44 -12.87
CA THR A 47 -2.64 -15.85 -13.25
C THR A 47 -3.83 -16.74 -12.84
N GLY A 48 -4.36 -16.57 -11.63
CA GLY A 48 -5.53 -17.30 -11.15
C GLY A 48 -6.77 -17.06 -12.01
N THR A 49 -7.04 -15.80 -12.34
CA THR A 49 -8.12 -15.39 -13.24
C THR A 49 -7.95 -15.97 -14.64
N GLY A 50 -6.73 -15.94 -15.20
CA GLY A 50 -6.41 -16.57 -16.48
C GLY A 50 -6.67 -18.08 -16.48
N ALA A 51 -6.30 -18.77 -15.40
CA ALA A 51 -6.55 -20.20 -15.23
C ALA A 51 -8.05 -20.54 -15.17
N VAL A 52 -8.85 -19.73 -14.46
CA VAL A 52 -10.33 -19.86 -14.44
C VAL A 52 -10.91 -19.74 -15.84
N ILE A 53 -10.49 -18.73 -16.60
CA ILE A 53 -10.99 -18.51 -17.97
C ILE A 53 -10.62 -19.71 -18.86
N ALA A 54 -9.36 -20.14 -18.81
CA ALA A 54 -8.90 -21.29 -19.58
C ALA A 54 -9.70 -22.56 -19.25
N LEU A 55 -9.92 -22.84 -17.96
CA LEU A 55 -10.68 -23.99 -17.51
C LEU A 55 -12.16 -23.92 -17.93
N ALA A 56 -12.78 -22.73 -17.82
CA ALA A 56 -14.17 -22.53 -18.22
C ALA A 56 -14.38 -22.75 -19.72
N LEU A 57 -13.41 -22.33 -20.56
CA LEU A 57 -13.44 -22.56 -22.00
C LEU A 57 -13.24 -24.05 -22.34
N GLN A 58 -12.35 -24.75 -21.63
CA GLN A 58 -12.13 -26.20 -21.83
C GLN A 58 -13.35 -27.03 -21.45
N GLN A 59 -13.97 -26.73 -20.31
CA GLN A 59 -15.14 -27.45 -19.80
C GLN A 59 -16.45 -26.98 -20.41
N LYS A 60 -16.44 -25.86 -21.16
CA LYS A 60 -17.64 -25.20 -21.70
C LYS A 60 -18.70 -24.93 -20.63
N GLN A 61 -18.26 -24.57 -19.43
CA GLN A 61 -19.12 -24.34 -18.27
C GLN A 61 -18.94 -22.91 -17.76
N GLY A 62 -19.90 -22.04 -18.08
CA GLY A 62 -19.89 -20.64 -17.63
C GLY A 62 -19.94 -20.51 -16.10
N LEU A 63 -20.47 -21.50 -15.39
CA LEU A 63 -20.53 -21.51 -13.92
C LEU A 63 -19.12 -21.43 -13.29
N ILE A 64 -18.10 -21.96 -13.95
CA ILE A 64 -16.69 -21.86 -13.52
C ILE A 64 -16.23 -20.40 -13.52
N VAL A 65 -16.60 -19.60 -14.53
CA VAL A 65 -16.28 -18.16 -14.57
C VAL A 65 -16.99 -17.40 -13.46
N LEU A 66 -18.27 -17.73 -13.22
CA LEU A 66 -19.07 -17.08 -12.18
C LEU A 66 -18.48 -17.35 -10.79
N LEU A 67 -18.14 -18.61 -10.47
CA LEU A 67 -17.47 -18.95 -9.22
C LEU A 67 -16.06 -18.34 -9.13
N GLY A 68 -15.34 -18.33 -10.25
CA GLY A 68 -14.01 -17.73 -10.34
C GLY A 68 -13.98 -16.22 -10.13
N SER A 69 -15.11 -15.51 -10.29
CA SER A 69 -15.23 -14.09 -9.94
C SER A 69 -15.01 -13.80 -8.45
N ALA A 70 -15.08 -14.83 -7.58
CA ALA A 70 -14.72 -14.70 -6.18
C ALA A 70 -13.20 -14.57 -5.96
N ILE A 71 -12.36 -15.07 -6.88
CA ILE A 71 -10.89 -15.04 -6.75
C ILE A 71 -10.37 -13.59 -6.63
N PRO A 72 -10.69 -12.67 -7.57
CA PRO A 72 -10.30 -11.26 -7.43
C PRO A 72 -10.74 -10.61 -6.12
N VAL A 73 -11.87 -11.03 -5.53
CA VAL A 73 -12.35 -10.50 -4.24
C VAL A 73 -11.41 -10.91 -3.10
N PHE A 74 -10.93 -12.15 -3.06
CA PHE A 74 -9.95 -12.58 -2.05
C PHE A 74 -8.61 -11.85 -2.22
N PHE A 75 -8.14 -11.71 -3.45
CA PHE A 75 -6.91 -10.96 -3.74
C PHE A 75 -7.06 -9.47 -3.39
N TRP A 76 -8.24 -8.87 -3.60
CA TRP A 76 -8.54 -7.51 -3.17
C TRP A 76 -8.41 -7.35 -1.65
N VAL A 77 -9.00 -8.25 -0.86
CA VAL A 77 -8.88 -8.21 0.60
C VAL A 77 -7.42 -8.35 1.04
N LEU A 78 -6.68 -9.28 0.45
CA LEU A 78 -5.26 -9.49 0.75
C LEU A 78 -4.44 -8.23 0.43
N GLU A 79 -4.51 -7.70 -0.80
CA GLU A 79 -3.78 -6.48 -1.17
C GLU A 79 -4.15 -5.32 -0.24
N SER A 80 -5.42 -5.20 0.14
CA SER A 80 -5.90 -4.17 1.07
C SER A 80 -5.24 -4.27 2.44
N GLN A 81 -5.04 -5.49 2.98
CA GLN A 81 -4.34 -5.73 4.24
C GLN A 81 -2.88 -5.30 4.15
N TRP A 82 -2.17 -5.72 3.11
CA TRP A 82 -0.78 -5.34 2.89
C TRP A 82 -0.62 -3.83 2.71
N LYS A 83 -1.52 -3.17 1.97
CA LYS A 83 -1.51 -1.72 1.78
C LYS A 83 -1.78 -0.97 3.08
N HIS A 84 -2.68 -1.50 3.91
CA HIS A 84 -2.96 -0.92 5.22
C HIS A 84 -1.75 -1.01 6.15
N PHE A 85 -1.08 -2.17 6.21
CA PHE A 85 0.14 -2.34 6.98
C PHE A 85 1.26 -1.41 6.48
N GLN A 86 1.47 -1.33 5.15
CA GLN A 86 2.43 -0.41 4.54
C GLN A 86 2.20 1.04 4.99
N ARG A 87 0.94 1.51 4.97
CA ARG A 87 0.58 2.88 5.40
C ARG A 87 0.79 3.13 6.89
N GLY A 88 0.80 2.07 7.71
CA GLY A 88 1.09 2.17 9.14
C GLY A 88 2.46 2.78 9.44
N PHE A 89 3.43 2.61 8.55
CA PHE A 89 4.80 3.10 8.70
C PHE A 89 5.01 4.55 8.23
N TYR A 90 4.15 5.06 7.35
CA TYR A 90 4.30 6.41 6.80
C TYR A 90 4.34 7.53 7.85
N PRO A 91 3.46 7.57 8.89
CA PRO A 91 3.55 8.61 9.92
C PRO A 91 4.93 8.69 10.57
N ARG A 92 5.55 7.54 10.86
CA ARG A 92 6.84 7.48 11.53
C ARG A 92 7.98 7.95 10.62
N VAL A 93 7.93 7.59 9.34
CA VAL A 93 8.90 8.10 8.36
C VAL A 93 8.83 9.62 8.24
N ILE A 94 7.62 10.18 8.18
CA ILE A 94 7.42 11.65 8.13
C ILE A 94 7.96 12.31 9.40
N GLU A 95 7.69 11.74 10.57
CA GLU A 95 8.19 12.24 11.85
C GLU A 95 9.73 12.28 11.88
N ILE A 96 10.39 11.22 11.43
CA ILE A 96 11.87 11.17 11.38
C ILE A 96 12.41 12.22 10.40
N GLU A 97 11.83 12.33 9.20
CA GLU A 97 12.25 13.35 8.23
C GLU A 97 12.04 14.78 8.78
N GLU A 98 10.96 15.02 9.53
CA GLU A 98 10.73 16.31 10.19
C GLU A 98 11.78 16.62 11.25
N ILE A 99 12.17 15.65 12.09
CA ILE A 99 13.24 15.79 13.09
C ILE A 99 14.57 16.11 12.40
N LEU A 100 14.92 15.37 11.34
CA LEU A 100 16.17 15.59 10.60
C LEU A 100 16.23 16.98 9.96
N VAL A 101 15.11 17.47 9.41
CA VAL A 101 15.06 18.79 8.77
C VAL A 101 15.02 19.93 9.79
N LYS A 102 14.12 19.86 10.79
CA LYS A 102 13.88 20.96 11.74
C LYS A 102 14.99 21.06 12.77
N ASP A 103 15.37 19.93 13.35
CA ASP A 103 16.24 19.90 14.53
C ASP A 103 17.70 19.77 14.15
N CYS A 104 18.00 18.98 13.11
CA CYS A 104 19.37 18.70 12.69
C CYS A 104 19.82 19.60 11.52
N LYS A 105 18.91 20.39 10.94
CA LYS A 105 19.13 21.21 9.73
C LYS A 105 19.70 20.40 8.55
N LEU A 106 19.39 19.10 8.51
CA LEU A 106 19.81 18.20 7.44
C LEU A 106 18.73 18.17 6.38
N ARG A 107 19.08 18.51 5.14
CA ARG A 107 18.17 18.40 3.99
C ARG A 107 17.98 16.94 3.52
N SER A 108 18.85 16.03 3.96
CA SER A 108 18.93 14.64 3.51
C SER A 108 19.23 13.72 4.68
N PRO A 109 18.71 12.47 4.70
CA PRO A 109 17.82 11.86 3.71
C PRO A 109 16.35 12.26 3.91
N ALA A 110 15.65 12.56 2.80
CA ALA A 110 14.22 12.88 2.77
C ALA A 110 13.51 12.16 1.61
N ILE A 111 13.70 10.83 1.51
CA ILE A 111 13.26 10.02 0.36
C ILE A 111 11.73 10.07 0.23
N PHE A 112 11.02 9.90 1.34
CA PHE A 112 9.57 9.90 1.34
C PHE A 112 9.00 11.30 1.09
N GLY A 113 9.59 12.31 1.73
CA GLY A 113 9.22 13.71 1.56
C GLY A 113 9.45 14.23 0.15
N GLU A 114 10.60 13.93 -0.47
CA GLU A 114 10.88 14.31 -1.86
C GLU A 114 9.99 13.56 -2.85
N TRP A 115 9.68 12.28 -2.61
CA TRP A 115 8.70 11.54 -3.40
C TRP A 115 7.31 12.19 -3.31
N CYS A 116 6.83 12.48 -2.10
CA CYS A 116 5.55 13.16 -1.91
C CYS A 116 5.52 14.52 -2.62
N ARG A 117 6.61 15.30 -2.51
CA ARG A 117 6.73 16.61 -3.17
C ARG A 117 6.68 16.50 -4.68
N SER A 118 7.44 15.57 -5.26
CA SER A 118 7.50 15.32 -6.72
C SER A 118 6.12 14.98 -7.29
N PHE A 119 5.36 14.16 -6.57
CA PHE A 119 4.01 13.74 -7.00
C PHE A 119 2.87 14.62 -6.45
N LYS A 120 3.18 15.79 -5.86
CA LYS A 120 2.20 16.70 -5.23
C LYS A 120 1.24 15.98 -4.27
N ARG A 121 1.73 14.97 -3.55
CA ARG A 121 0.97 14.18 -2.59
C ARG A 121 1.01 14.86 -1.23
N ASN A 122 -0.12 14.86 -0.54
CA ASN A 122 -0.16 15.34 0.84
C ASN A 122 0.67 14.42 1.73
N THR A 123 1.60 15.02 2.47
CA THR A 123 2.42 14.36 3.49
C THR A 123 1.65 14.13 4.79
N VAL A 124 0.42 14.64 4.92
CA VAL A 124 -0.40 14.41 6.12
C VAL A 124 -0.92 12.97 6.10
N SER A 125 -0.21 12.08 6.79
CA SER A 125 -0.68 10.72 7.05
C SER A 125 -1.87 10.75 8.00
N LYS A 126 -3.09 10.79 7.45
CA LYS A 126 -4.30 10.54 8.24
C LYS A 126 -4.49 9.03 8.33
N ARG A 127 -4.38 8.45 9.53
CA ARG A 127 -4.86 7.10 9.79
C ARG A 127 -6.38 7.11 9.64
N LYS A 128 -6.89 6.66 8.50
CA LYS A 128 -8.33 6.58 8.21
C LYS A 128 -8.90 5.18 8.47
N GLY A 129 -8.08 4.28 9.02
CA GLY A 129 -8.46 2.92 9.37
C GLY A 129 -8.49 1.99 8.15
N TYR A 130 -8.61 0.69 8.40
CA TYR A 130 -8.47 -0.35 7.37
C TYR A 130 -9.39 -0.16 6.15
N VAL A 131 -10.65 0.24 6.37
CA VAL A 131 -11.65 0.37 5.30
C VAL A 131 -11.24 1.42 4.27
N TRP A 132 -10.79 2.60 4.72
CA TRP A 132 -10.42 3.69 3.82
C TRP A 132 -8.97 3.60 3.33
N ASP A 133 -8.06 3.06 4.16
CA ASP A 133 -6.64 2.99 3.82
C ASP A 133 -6.26 1.76 3.00
N GLY A 134 -6.98 0.66 3.20
CA GLY A 134 -6.82 -0.58 2.45
C GLY A 134 -7.93 -0.76 1.42
N LEU A 135 -9.13 -1.10 1.89
CA LEU A 135 -10.20 -1.66 1.04
C LEU A 135 -10.67 -0.71 -0.06
N LEU A 136 -10.98 0.54 0.31
CA LEU A 136 -11.48 1.57 -0.61
C LEU A 136 -10.36 2.45 -1.18
N ASN A 137 -9.10 2.04 -1.05
CA ASN A 137 -8.00 2.75 -1.68
C ASN A 137 -8.12 2.65 -3.21
N PRO A 138 -8.19 3.77 -3.96
CA PRO A 138 -8.30 3.77 -5.42
C PRO A 138 -7.20 2.96 -6.11
N SER A 139 -5.97 2.97 -5.57
CA SER A 139 -4.88 2.19 -6.17
C SER A 139 -5.05 0.68 -6.06
N VAL A 140 -5.96 0.22 -5.19
CA VAL A 140 -6.23 -1.20 -4.92
C VAL A 140 -7.53 -1.61 -5.60
N PHE A 141 -8.67 -0.99 -5.24
CA PHE A 141 -9.97 -1.52 -5.67
C PHE A 141 -10.21 -1.42 -7.19
N ILE A 142 -9.65 -0.41 -7.87
CA ILE A 142 -9.90 -0.19 -9.30
C ILE A 142 -9.49 -1.41 -10.12
N SER A 143 -8.33 -2.02 -9.86
CA SER A 143 -7.88 -3.19 -10.62
C SER A 143 -8.82 -4.38 -10.44
N TYR A 144 -9.28 -4.61 -9.21
CA TYR A 144 -10.14 -5.75 -8.91
C TYR A 144 -11.58 -5.57 -9.39
N VAL A 145 -12.13 -4.36 -9.31
CA VAL A 145 -13.44 -4.05 -9.89
C VAL A 145 -13.43 -4.28 -11.39
N LEU A 146 -12.38 -3.82 -12.08
CA LEU A 146 -12.24 -4.05 -13.52
C LEU A 146 -12.13 -5.54 -13.85
N GLU A 147 -11.37 -6.31 -13.07
CA GLU A 147 -11.21 -7.76 -13.24
C GLU A 147 -12.52 -8.52 -13.02
N ILE A 148 -13.29 -8.18 -11.98
CA ILE A 148 -14.60 -8.77 -11.70
C ILE A 148 -15.58 -8.44 -12.83
N VAL A 149 -15.66 -7.18 -13.25
CA VAL A 149 -16.52 -6.76 -14.36
C VAL A 149 -16.14 -7.51 -15.63
N PHE A 150 -14.85 -7.66 -15.92
CA PHE A 150 -14.37 -8.44 -17.07
C PHE A 150 -14.83 -9.89 -17.03
N LEU A 151 -14.71 -10.57 -15.88
CA LEU A 151 -15.20 -11.95 -15.71
C LEU A 151 -16.73 -12.06 -15.88
N LEU A 152 -17.48 -11.10 -15.36
CA LEU A 152 -18.94 -11.07 -15.51
C LEU A 152 -19.36 -10.84 -16.97
N LEU A 153 -18.63 -10.02 -17.72
CA LEU A 153 -18.84 -9.84 -19.16
C LEU A 153 -18.53 -11.12 -19.92
N ILE A 154 -17.43 -11.82 -19.60
CA ILE A 154 -17.12 -13.13 -20.19
C ILE A 154 -18.26 -14.10 -19.92
N TRP A 155 -18.70 -14.23 -18.67
CA TRP A 155 -19.79 -15.12 -18.30
C TRP A 155 -21.08 -14.84 -19.08
N ARG A 156 -21.39 -13.55 -19.31
CA ARG A 156 -22.62 -13.13 -19.99
C ARG A 156 -22.59 -13.32 -21.51
N PHE A 157 -21.45 -13.06 -22.15
CA PHE A 157 -21.34 -12.92 -23.60
C PHE A 157 -20.64 -14.09 -24.30
N VAL A 158 -19.82 -14.87 -23.58
CA VAL A 158 -19.17 -16.05 -24.17
C VAL A 158 -20.16 -17.23 -24.14
N PRO A 159 -20.45 -17.86 -25.29
CA PRO A 159 -21.31 -19.02 -25.33
C PRO A 159 -20.56 -20.24 -24.76
N PHE A 160 -20.91 -20.61 -23.53
CA PHE A 160 -20.50 -21.86 -22.91
C PHE A 160 -21.51 -22.95 -23.29
N THR A 161 -21.45 -23.39 -24.55
CA THR A 161 -22.25 -24.49 -25.14
C THR A 161 -21.37 -25.66 -25.53
#